data_AF-A0AAP3G365-F1
#
_entry.id   AF-A0AAP3G365-F1
#
_cell.length_a   1.000
_cell.length_b   1.000
_cell.length_c   1.000
_cell.angle_alpha   90.00
_cell.angle_beta   90.00
_cell.angle_gamma   90.00
#
_symmetry.space_group_name_H-M   'P 1'
#
loop_
_entity.id
_entity.type
_entity.pdbx_description
1 polymer ?
#
loop_
_entity_poly.entity_id
_entity_poly.type
_entity_poly.pdbx_seq_one_letter_code
_entity_poly.pdbx_strand_id
1 'polypeptide(L)'
;MILCSFAVSAFSVLISFLTLKFLPGSVIGNLYLHTFLPQMFYFTLGIFWAKAWSKSPRHIVLFLSSVTLFLFFKIDPLHLSSLNSTLWSFLWFIPLSYVTVWFGYNGPKILWQLNRLDDISMGIFIWHMVIINIFLYTGIDKSLSDYPLILILIAVTAAVAFLSYRIVEKPALKLCSIKTNKPVKLKIAS
;
A
#
# COMPACT_ATOMS: atom_id res chain seq x y z
N MET A 1 19.22 -0.97 12.21
CA MET A 1 17.91 -0.55 11.64
C MET A 1 17.22 -1.64 10.83
N ILE A 2 17.85 -2.31 9.85
CA ILE A 2 17.21 -3.38 9.06
C ILE A 2 16.73 -4.53 9.97
N LEU A 3 17.54 -4.92 10.97
CA LEU A 3 17.15 -5.90 11.98
C LEU A 3 15.89 -5.53 12.77
N CYS A 4 15.74 -4.26 13.17
CA CYS A 4 14.53 -3.79 13.85
C CYS A 4 13.31 -3.86 12.94
N SER A 5 13.43 -3.47 11.66
CA SER A 5 12.33 -3.58 10.68
C SER A 5 11.91 -5.04 10.48
N PHE A 6 12.88 -5.96 10.43
CA PHE A 6 12.60 -7.40 10.33
C PHE A 6 11.92 -7.94 11.58
N ALA A 7 12.36 -7.55 12.77
CA ALA A 7 11.73 -7.96 14.03
C ALA A 7 10.27 -7.47 14.13
N VAL A 8 9.99 -6.24 13.71
CA VAL A 8 8.61 -5.69 13.65
C VAL A 8 7.76 -6.44 12.63
N SER A 9 8.33 -6.80 11.48
CA SER A 9 7.65 -7.63 10.46
C SER A 9 7.27 -8.99 11.01
N ALA A 10 8.24 -9.69 11.63
CA ALA A 10 8.06 -11.01 12.20
C ALA A 10 7.03 -10.99 13.35
N PHE A 11 7.09 -9.95 14.19
CA PHE A 11 6.10 -9.74 15.25
C PHE A 11 4.69 -9.51 14.67
N SER A 12 4.54 -8.65 13.67
CA SER A 12 3.25 -8.40 13.00
C SER A 12 2.67 -9.68 12.39
N VAL A 13 3.49 -10.48 11.70
CA VAL A 13 3.08 -11.77 11.14
C VAL A 13 2.67 -12.75 12.23
N LEU A 14 3.45 -12.85 13.31
CA LEU A 14 3.16 -13.74 14.44
C LEU A 14 1.84 -13.38 15.13
N ILE A 15 1.63 -12.12 15.48
CA ILE A 15 0.39 -11.67 16.12
C ILE A 15 -0.81 -11.86 15.19
N SER A 16 -0.64 -11.61 13.88
CA SER A 16 -1.71 -11.83 12.90
C SER A 16 -2.07 -13.30 12.78
N PHE A 17 -1.07 -14.20 12.77
CA PHE A 17 -1.29 -15.64 12.78
C PHE A 17 -1.99 -16.11 14.05
N LEU A 18 -1.55 -15.66 15.23
CA LEU A 18 -2.17 -16.00 16.51
C LEU A 18 -3.63 -15.53 16.57
N THR A 19 -3.90 -14.30 16.14
CA THR A 19 -5.25 -13.73 16.18
C THR A 19 -6.20 -14.49 15.25
N LEU A 20 -5.79 -14.79 14.02
CA LEU A 20 -6.59 -15.56 13.07
C LEU A 20 -6.81 -17.01 13.52
N LYS A 21 -5.84 -17.61 14.22
CA LYS A 21 -5.93 -18.98 14.72
C LYS A 21 -6.84 -19.12 15.95
N PHE A 22 -6.74 -18.21 16.91
CA PHE A 22 -7.38 -18.36 18.23
C PHE A 22 -8.65 -17.52 18.40
N LEU A 23 -8.85 -16.48 17.59
CA LEU A 23 -9.98 -15.55 17.71
C LEU A 23 -10.79 -15.40 16.40
N PRO A 24 -11.04 -16.48 15.62
CA PRO A 24 -11.75 -16.36 14.35
C PRO A 24 -13.18 -15.84 14.57
N GLY A 25 -13.57 -14.81 13.82
CA GLY A 25 -14.93 -14.25 13.84
C GLY A 25 -15.31 -13.49 15.12
N SER A 26 -14.40 -13.36 16.09
CA SER A 26 -14.63 -12.55 17.28
C SER A 26 -14.57 -11.05 16.95
N VAL A 27 -15.28 -10.22 17.74
CA VAL A 27 -15.23 -8.75 17.61
C VAL A 27 -13.79 -8.24 17.73
N ILE A 28 -13.02 -8.81 18.67
CA ILE A 28 -11.60 -8.46 18.89
C ILE A 28 -10.75 -8.82 17.67
N GLY A 29 -10.97 -10.00 17.09
CA GLY A 29 -10.26 -10.45 15.88
C GLY A 29 -10.57 -9.55 14.68
N ASN A 30 -11.83 -9.17 14.47
CA ASN A 30 -12.22 -8.26 13.39
C ASN A 30 -11.64 -6.85 13.60
N LEU A 31 -11.69 -6.32 14.83
CA LEU A 31 -11.05 -5.04 15.15
C LEU A 31 -9.54 -5.10 14.87
N TYR A 32 -8.87 -6.18 15.26
CA TYR A 32 -7.46 -6.39 14.98
C TYR A 32 -7.15 -6.36 13.48
N LEU A 33 -7.92 -7.08 12.66
CA LEU A 33 -7.72 -7.13 11.21
C LEU A 33 -7.87 -5.75 10.53
N HIS A 34 -8.68 -4.87 11.12
CA HIS A 34 -8.86 -3.50 10.64
C HIS A 34 -7.95 -2.47 11.34
N THR A 35 -7.20 -2.85 12.37
CA THR A 35 -6.14 -1.99 12.93
C THR A 35 -4.94 -1.92 12.00
N PHE A 36 -3.95 -1.08 12.33
CA PHE A 36 -2.70 -0.86 11.59
C PHE A 36 -1.66 -1.98 11.73
N LEU A 37 -1.79 -2.85 12.73
CA LEU A 37 -0.75 -3.83 13.08
C LEU A 37 -0.56 -4.92 12.01
N PRO A 38 -1.60 -5.47 11.38
CA PRO A 38 -1.45 -6.38 10.22
C PRO A 38 -0.74 -5.73 9.03
N GLN A 39 -0.96 -4.43 8.80
CA GLN A 39 -0.39 -3.69 7.66
C GLN A 39 1.07 -3.30 7.90
N MET A 40 1.56 -3.42 9.14
CA MET A 40 2.97 -3.19 9.47
C MET A 40 3.92 -4.07 8.67
N PHE A 41 3.53 -5.31 8.35
CA PHE A 41 4.33 -6.18 7.50
C PHE A 41 4.55 -5.57 6.10
N TYR A 42 3.51 -5.05 5.45
CA TYR A 42 3.62 -4.43 4.13
C TYR A 42 4.44 -3.13 4.18
N PHE A 43 4.23 -2.34 5.23
CA PHE A 43 4.96 -1.09 5.44
C PHE A 43 6.47 -1.32 5.65
N THR A 44 6.81 -2.31 6.47
CA THR A 44 8.21 -2.69 6.75
C THR A 44 8.90 -3.30 5.54
N LEU A 45 8.20 -4.07 4.69
CA LEU A 45 8.69 -4.47 3.37
C LEU A 45 9.04 -3.26 2.50
N GLY A 46 8.20 -2.23 2.51
CA GLY A 46 8.48 -0.96 1.83
C GLY A 46 9.76 -0.29 2.35
N ILE A 47 9.93 -0.19 3.68
CA ILE A 47 11.15 0.36 4.29
C ILE A 47 12.38 -0.47 3.95
N PHE A 48 12.25 -1.80 3.96
CA PHE A 48 13.33 -2.71 3.60
C PHE A 48 13.81 -2.39 2.19
N TRP A 49 12.90 -2.32 1.21
CA TRP A 49 13.26 -1.98 -0.16
C TRP A 49 13.83 -0.57 -0.28
N ALA A 50 13.24 0.44 0.37
CA ALA A 50 13.77 1.81 0.33
C ALA A 50 15.25 1.89 0.73
N LYS A 51 15.71 1.03 1.65
CA LYS A 51 17.11 0.96 2.09
C LYS A 51 17.97 0.00 1.26
N ALA A 52 17.41 -1.15 0.87
CA ALA A 52 18.13 -2.20 0.16
C ALA A 52 18.20 -1.97 -1.36
N TRP A 53 17.39 -1.07 -1.92
CA TRP A 53 17.24 -0.87 -3.37
C TRP A 53 18.53 -0.43 -4.07
N SER A 54 19.40 0.31 -3.38
CA SER A 54 20.71 0.71 -3.92
C SER A 54 21.64 -0.49 -4.17
N LYS A 55 21.46 -1.57 -3.41
CA LYS A 55 22.28 -2.80 -3.47
C LYS A 55 21.58 -3.95 -4.20
N SER A 56 20.27 -3.84 -4.44
CA SER A 56 19.49 -4.88 -5.08
C SER A 56 19.75 -4.91 -6.59
N PRO A 57 19.87 -6.11 -7.19
CA PRO A 57 19.92 -6.25 -8.64
C PRO A 57 18.60 -5.76 -9.26
N ARG A 58 18.71 -5.07 -10.41
CA ARG A 58 17.59 -4.39 -11.10
C ARG A 58 17.27 -4.99 -12.46
N HIS A 59 17.55 -6.28 -12.65
CA HIS A 59 17.39 -6.95 -13.93
C HIS A 59 15.94 -7.32 -14.22
N ILE A 60 15.52 -7.18 -15.47
CA ILE A 60 14.17 -7.57 -15.91
C ILE A 60 13.90 -9.08 -15.72
N VAL A 61 14.95 -9.91 -15.75
CA VAL A 61 14.82 -11.36 -15.48
C VAL A 61 14.35 -11.61 -14.05
N LEU A 62 14.86 -10.86 -13.07
CA LEU A 62 14.40 -10.97 -11.68
C LEU A 62 12.99 -10.43 -11.49
N PHE A 63 12.62 -9.40 -12.25
CA PHE A 63 11.25 -8.91 -12.28
C PHE A 63 10.30 -10.00 -12.80
N LEU A 64 10.61 -10.60 -13.96
CA LEU A 64 9.81 -11.67 -14.55
C LEU A 64 9.77 -12.91 -13.66
N SER A 65 10.90 -13.32 -13.06
CA SER A 65 10.92 -14.45 -12.14
C SER A 65 10.09 -14.19 -10.89
N SER A 66 10.11 -12.96 -10.36
CA SER A 66 9.27 -12.56 -9.23
C SER A 66 7.79 -12.55 -9.59
N VAL A 67 7.43 -12.10 -10.80
CA VAL A 67 6.04 -12.19 -11.30
C VAL A 67 5.61 -13.66 -11.41
N THR A 68 6.43 -14.53 -12.01
CA THR A 68 6.13 -15.96 -12.13
C THR A 68 5.97 -16.62 -10.77
N LEU A 69 6.85 -16.31 -9.82
CA LEU A 69 6.83 -16.87 -8.47
C LEU A 69 5.63 -16.35 -7.67
N PHE A 70 5.22 -15.09 -7.84
CA PHE A 70 3.96 -14.56 -7.33
C PHE A 70 2.75 -15.31 -7.88
N LEU A 71 2.69 -15.49 -9.21
CA LEU A 71 1.59 -16.22 -9.86
C LEU A 71 1.55 -17.69 -9.42
N PHE A 72 2.72 -18.33 -9.29
CA PHE A 72 2.84 -19.70 -8.80
C PHE A 72 2.23 -19.85 -7.40
N PHE A 73 2.66 -19.02 -6.43
CA PHE A 73 2.10 -19.07 -5.07
C PHE A 73 0.61 -18.74 -5.01
N LYS A 74 0.12 -17.92 -5.94
CA LYS A 74 -1.29 -17.53 -6.01
C LYS A 74 -2.19 -18.61 -6.62
N ILE A 75 -1.68 -19.33 -7.62
CA ILE A 75 -2.43 -20.37 -8.35
C ILE A 75 -2.35 -21.72 -7.64
N ASP A 76 -1.37 -21.93 -6.76
CA ASP A 76 -1.14 -23.22 -6.08
C ASP A 76 -2.44 -23.78 -5.45
N PRO A 77 -2.97 -24.91 -5.99
CA PRO A 77 -4.22 -25.52 -5.52
C PRO A 77 -4.09 -26.17 -4.12
N LEU A 78 -2.89 -26.23 -3.53
CA LEU A 78 -2.67 -26.69 -2.15
C LEU A 78 -3.21 -25.72 -1.08
N HIS A 79 -3.87 -24.63 -1.49
CA HIS A 79 -4.46 -23.59 -0.64
C HIS A 79 -5.63 -24.05 0.28
N LEU A 80 -5.88 -25.36 0.39
CA LEU A 80 -7.06 -25.99 1.01
C LEU A 80 -6.95 -26.28 2.52
N SER A 81 -5.95 -25.76 3.25
CA SER A 81 -5.89 -25.90 4.72
C SER A 81 -5.87 -24.54 5.44
N SER A 82 -6.84 -24.35 6.34
CA SER A 82 -7.22 -23.06 6.94
C SER A 82 -6.18 -22.41 7.86
N LEU A 83 -5.13 -23.14 8.26
CA LEU A 83 -4.07 -22.62 9.14
C LEU A 83 -2.77 -22.28 8.40
N ASN A 84 -2.45 -22.96 7.30
CA ASN A 84 -1.28 -22.61 6.48
C ASN A 84 -1.54 -21.40 5.56
N SER A 85 -2.81 -21.10 5.28
CA SER A 85 -3.23 -20.04 4.35
C SER A 85 -2.71 -18.65 4.74
N THR A 86 -2.62 -18.30 6.02
CA THR A 86 -2.19 -16.97 6.48
C THR A 86 -0.69 -16.75 6.29
N LEU A 87 0.16 -17.72 6.67
CA LEU A 87 1.61 -17.62 6.44
C LEU A 87 1.94 -17.65 4.95
N TRP A 88 1.23 -18.49 4.20
CA TRP A 88 1.29 -18.50 2.74
C TRP A 88 0.90 -17.14 2.15
N SER A 89 -0.12 -16.52 2.74
CA SER A 89 -0.56 -15.18 2.39
C SER A 89 0.45 -14.09 2.72
N PHE A 90 1.52 -14.32 3.49
CA PHE A 90 2.61 -13.35 3.64
C PHE A 90 3.76 -13.62 2.66
N LEU A 91 4.02 -14.89 2.35
CA LEU A 91 5.12 -15.32 1.47
C LEU A 91 4.99 -14.79 0.04
N TRP A 92 3.79 -14.85 -0.56
CA TRP A 92 3.56 -14.32 -1.91
C TRP A 92 3.63 -12.78 -2.00
N PHE A 93 3.55 -12.03 -0.89
CA PHE A 93 3.79 -10.57 -0.92
C PHE A 93 5.27 -10.20 -1.05
N ILE A 94 6.18 -11.10 -0.69
CA ILE A 94 7.62 -10.86 -0.85
C ILE A 94 7.98 -10.61 -2.32
N PRO A 95 7.66 -11.51 -3.28
CA PRO A 95 7.93 -11.24 -4.69
C PRO A 95 7.09 -10.07 -5.22
N LEU A 96 5.83 -9.92 -4.78
CA LEU A 96 4.99 -8.80 -5.19
C LEU A 96 5.61 -7.45 -4.79
N SER A 97 6.23 -7.37 -3.62
CA SER A 97 6.89 -6.15 -3.16
C SER A 97 8.08 -5.77 -4.05
N TYR A 98 8.89 -6.75 -4.50
CA TYR A 98 9.96 -6.49 -5.46
C TYR A 98 9.41 -6.03 -6.81
N VAL A 99 8.38 -6.71 -7.33
CA VAL A 99 7.71 -6.35 -8.59
C VAL A 99 7.20 -4.90 -8.52
N THR A 100 6.57 -4.52 -7.42
CA THR A 100 6.03 -3.17 -7.20
C THR A 100 7.13 -2.11 -7.20
N VAL A 101 8.22 -2.34 -6.46
CA VAL A 101 9.34 -1.39 -6.38
C VAL A 101 10.08 -1.31 -7.72
N TRP A 102 10.34 -2.46 -8.37
CA TRP A 102 10.98 -2.50 -9.68
C TRP A 102 10.15 -1.74 -10.72
N PHE A 103 8.84 -1.94 -10.73
CA PHE A 103 7.94 -1.23 -11.62
C PHE A 103 7.91 0.28 -11.33
N GLY A 104 7.94 0.69 -10.06
CA GLY A 104 8.06 2.10 -9.70
C GLY A 104 9.31 2.78 -10.29
N TYR A 105 10.46 2.10 -10.25
CA TYR A 105 11.74 2.64 -10.73
C TYR A 105 12.01 2.45 -12.23
N ASN A 106 11.45 1.43 -12.87
CA ASN A 106 11.75 1.08 -14.28
C ASN A 106 10.53 1.14 -15.19
N GLY A 107 9.36 1.48 -14.64
CA GLY A 107 8.11 1.61 -15.38
C GLY A 107 8.11 2.76 -16.39
N PRO A 108 7.05 2.84 -17.21
CA PRO A 108 6.95 3.85 -18.25
C PRO A 108 6.94 5.27 -17.67
N LYS A 109 7.75 6.16 -18.28
CA LYS A 109 7.94 7.56 -17.84
C LYS A 109 6.64 8.38 -17.75
N ILE A 110 5.58 7.98 -18.47
CA ILE A 110 4.25 8.60 -18.36
C ILE A 110 3.74 8.54 -16.92
N LEU A 111 4.02 7.44 -16.20
CA LEU A 111 3.58 7.25 -14.82
C LEU A 111 4.42 8.08 -13.84
N TRP A 112 5.65 8.46 -14.19
CA TRP A 112 6.46 9.33 -13.35
C TRP A 112 5.93 10.76 -13.29
N GLN A 113 5.15 11.19 -14.29
CA GLN A 113 4.49 12.49 -14.24
C GLN A 113 3.39 12.53 -13.17
N LEU A 114 2.78 11.38 -12.83
CA LEU A 114 1.87 11.27 -11.68
C LEU A 114 2.62 11.40 -10.36
N ASN A 115 3.88 10.98 -10.32
CA ASN A 115 4.74 11.07 -9.13
C ASN A 115 5.22 12.51 -8.83
N ARG A 116 5.11 13.45 -9.79
CA ARG A 116 5.31 14.89 -9.54
C ARG A 116 4.16 15.53 -8.76
N LEU A 117 3.05 14.80 -8.62
CA LEU A 117 1.88 15.24 -7.88
C LEU A 117 1.99 14.62 -6.48
N ASP A 118 2.99 15.06 -5.71
CA ASP A 118 3.34 14.51 -4.38
C ASP A 118 2.09 14.30 -3.49
N ASP A 119 1.06 15.13 -3.68
CA ASP A 119 -0.21 15.09 -2.94
C ASP A 119 -1.20 13.98 -3.37
N ILE A 120 -1.15 13.46 -4.60
CA ILE A 120 -2.10 12.41 -5.05
C ILE A 120 -1.90 11.12 -4.26
N SER A 121 -0.65 10.80 -3.91
CA SER A 121 -0.34 9.63 -3.08
C SER A 121 -1.06 9.70 -1.72
N MET A 122 -1.11 10.89 -1.11
CA MET A 122 -1.86 11.16 0.11
C MET A 122 -3.37 11.07 -0.13
N GLY A 123 -3.86 11.61 -1.24
CA GLY A 123 -5.27 11.48 -1.64
C GLY A 123 -5.69 10.02 -1.75
N ILE A 124 -4.90 9.17 -2.41
CA ILE A 124 -5.17 7.73 -2.52
C ILE A 124 -5.19 7.08 -1.12
N PHE A 125 -4.24 7.45 -0.25
CA PHE A 125 -4.20 6.94 1.13
C PHE A 125 -5.43 7.34 1.96
N ILE A 126 -5.97 8.55 1.81
CA ILE A 126 -7.19 8.94 2.53
C ILE A 126 -8.41 8.24 1.93
N TRP A 127 -8.55 8.32 0.60
CA TRP A 127 -9.77 7.90 -0.08
C TRP A 127 -9.93 6.38 -0.15
N HIS A 128 -8.84 5.58 -0.14
CA HIS A 128 -8.98 4.13 -0.26
C HIS A 128 -9.87 3.53 0.85
N MET A 129 -9.71 3.96 2.11
CA MET A 129 -10.54 3.47 3.22
C MET A 129 -12.01 3.88 3.07
N VAL A 130 -12.26 5.10 2.60
CA VAL A 130 -13.63 5.59 2.37
C VAL A 130 -14.29 4.76 1.27
N ILE A 131 -13.61 4.57 0.14
CA ILE A 131 -14.13 3.81 -1.01
C ILE A 131 -14.33 2.34 -0.64
N ILE A 132 -13.39 1.70 0.07
CA ILE A 132 -13.56 0.32 0.58
C ILE A 132 -14.84 0.21 1.40
N ASN A 133 -15.06 1.11 2.36
CA ASN A 133 -16.26 1.07 3.20
C ASN A 133 -17.54 1.31 2.41
N ILE A 134 -17.53 2.16 1.37
CA ILE A 134 -18.69 2.35 0.48
C ILE A 134 -19.00 1.05 -0.28
N PHE A 135 -17.98 0.36 -0.80
CA PHE A 135 -18.17 -0.91 -1.51
C PHE A 135 -18.75 -1.98 -0.59
N LEU A 136 -18.24 -2.09 0.64
CA LEU A 136 -18.74 -3.02 1.65
C LEU A 136 -20.16 -2.66 2.11
N TYR A 137 -20.47 -1.37 2.28
CA TYR A 137 -21.80 -0.91 2.70
C TYR A 137 -22.87 -1.15 1.63
N THR A 138 -22.53 -0.89 0.36
CA THR A 138 -23.44 -1.07 -0.78
C THR A 138 -23.65 -2.53 -1.16
N GLY A 139 -22.83 -3.45 -0.65
CA GLY A 139 -22.93 -4.88 -0.93
C GLY A 139 -22.48 -5.27 -2.34
N ILE A 140 -21.76 -4.38 -3.04
CA ILE A 140 -21.26 -4.62 -4.40
C ILE A 140 -20.26 -5.80 -4.43
N ASP A 141 -19.59 -6.05 -3.30
CA ASP A 141 -18.74 -7.21 -3.03
C ASP A 141 -19.46 -8.55 -3.25
N LYS A 142 -20.79 -8.59 -3.11
CA LYS A 142 -21.58 -9.81 -3.32
C LYS A 142 -21.94 -10.09 -4.78
N SER A 143 -21.84 -9.08 -5.65
CA SER A 143 -22.31 -9.16 -7.04
C SER A 143 -21.18 -9.34 -8.06
N LEU A 144 -19.95 -8.98 -7.69
CA LEU A 144 -18.78 -9.06 -8.57
C LEU A 144 -17.79 -10.09 -8.01
N SER A 145 -17.09 -10.79 -8.91
CA SER A 145 -15.93 -11.60 -8.51
C SER A 145 -14.83 -10.71 -7.92
N ASP A 146 -14.07 -11.26 -6.96
CA ASP A 146 -13.06 -10.54 -6.17
C ASP A 146 -12.07 -9.72 -7.02
N TYR A 147 -11.56 -10.27 -8.12
CA TYR A 147 -10.51 -9.61 -8.92
C TYR A 147 -11.01 -8.40 -9.72
N PRO A 148 -12.10 -8.51 -10.53
CA PRO A 148 -12.72 -7.34 -11.14
C PRO A 148 -13.07 -6.25 -10.12
N LEU A 149 -13.57 -6.64 -8.95
CA LEU A 149 -13.94 -5.72 -7.89
C LEU A 149 -12.73 -4.93 -7.39
N ILE A 150 -11.60 -5.59 -7.13
CA ILE A 150 -10.36 -4.94 -6.71
C ILE A 150 -9.86 -3.96 -7.77
N LEU A 151 -9.91 -4.32 -9.06
CA LEU A 151 -9.49 -3.42 -10.15
C LEU A 151 -10.37 -2.17 -10.22
N ILE A 152 -11.69 -2.35 -10.10
CA ILE A 152 -12.65 -1.24 -10.06
C ILE A 152 -12.38 -0.38 -8.83
N LEU A 153 -12.17 -0.98 -7.66
CA LEU A 153 -11.89 -0.26 -6.43
C LEU A 153 -10.63 0.61 -6.52
N ILE A 154 -9.55 0.07 -7.10
CA ILE A 154 -8.31 0.82 -7.35
C ILE A 154 -8.58 1.98 -8.31
N ALA A 155 -9.29 1.73 -9.42
CA ALA A 155 -9.60 2.74 -10.41
C ALA A 155 -10.47 3.88 -9.83
N VAL A 156 -11.51 3.54 -9.08
CA VAL A 156 -12.41 4.50 -8.42
C VAL A 156 -11.64 5.30 -7.37
N THR A 157 -10.83 4.64 -6.54
CA THR A 157 -10.01 5.33 -5.53
C THR A 157 -9.04 6.32 -6.17
N ALA A 158 -8.34 5.91 -7.24
CA ALA A 158 -7.43 6.78 -7.97
C ALA A 158 -8.16 7.96 -8.62
N ALA A 159 -9.33 7.73 -9.22
CA ALA A 159 -10.15 8.78 -9.83
C ALA A 159 -10.64 9.79 -8.79
N VAL A 160 -11.13 9.33 -7.64
CA VAL A 160 -11.59 10.20 -6.55
C VAL A 160 -10.42 10.98 -5.94
N ALA A 161 -9.28 10.33 -5.70
CA ALA A 161 -8.08 11.02 -5.22
C ALA A 161 -7.61 12.10 -6.21
N PHE A 162 -7.64 11.81 -7.51
CA PHE A 162 -7.28 12.78 -8.55
C PHE A 162 -8.25 13.96 -8.62
N LEU A 163 -9.56 13.70 -8.49
CA LEU A 163 -10.59 14.72 -8.43
C LEU A 163 -10.44 15.58 -7.17
N SER A 164 -10.22 14.97 -6.00
CA SER A 164 -9.92 15.64 -4.74
C SER A 164 -8.75 16.60 -4.87
N TYR A 165 -7.64 16.12 -5.46
CA TYR A 165 -6.47 16.94 -5.70
C TYR A 165 -6.78 18.14 -6.60
N ARG A 166 -7.48 17.93 -7.72
CA ARG A 166 -7.78 19.00 -8.68
C ARG A 166 -8.75 20.05 -8.13
N ILE A 167 -9.75 19.63 -7.36
CA ILE A 167 -10.86 20.49 -6.91
C ILE A 167 -10.55 21.19 -5.59
N VAL A 168 -9.84 20.53 -4.67
CA VAL A 168 -9.64 21.02 -3.30
C VAL A 168 -8.20 21.42 -3.05
N GLU A 169 -7.26 20.50 -3.23
CA GLU A 169 -5.87 20.69 -2.78
C GLU A 169 -5.10 21.68 -3.66
N LYS A 170 -5.18 21.52 -4.99
CA LYS A 170 -4.52 22.42 -5.94
C LYS A 170 -4.93 23.89 -5.78
N PRO A 171 -6.23 24.26 -5.64
CA PRO A 171 -6.60 25.64 -5.38
C PRO A 171 -6.21 26.11 -3.97
N ALA A 172 -6.30 25.26 -2.94
CA ALA A 172 -5.88 25.61 -1.58
C ALA A 172 -4.38 25.95 -1.50
N LEU A 173 -3.53 25.16 -2.16
CA LEU A 173 -2.08 25.41 -2.22
C LEU A 173 -1.74 26.74 -2.91
N LYS A 174 -2.48 27.10 -3.97
CA LYS A 174 -2.33 28.42 -4.61
C LYS A 174 -2.67 29.57 -3.67
N LEU A 175 -3.69 29.41 -2.82
CA LEU A 175 -4.09 30.41 -1.84
C LEU A 175 -3.07 30.54 -0.69
N CYS A 176 -2.48 29.43 -0.24
CA CYS A 176 -1.47 29.42 0.82
C CYS A 176 -0.11 30.00 0.36
N SER A 177 0.32 29.71 -0.87
CA SER A 177 1.56 30.25 -1.46
C SER A 177 1.58 31.80 -1.50
N ILE A 178 0.41 32.43 -1.65
CA ILE A 178 0.27 33.89 -1.67
C ILE A 178 0.59 34.52 -0.31
N LYS A 179 0.37 33.82 0.81
CA LYS A 179 0.62 34.36 2.16
C LYS A 179 2.09 34.32 2.58
N THR A 180 2.89 33.38 2.09
CA THR A 180 4.30 33.21 2.49
C THR A 180 5.29 34.14 1.79
N ASN A 181 4.86 34.96 0.83
CA ASN A 181 5.73 35.90 0.09
C ASN A 181 5.89 37.30 0.72
N LYS A 182 5.50 37.50 1.98
CA LYS A 182 5.96 38.68 2.73
C LYS A 182 7.22 38.30 3.51
N PRO A 183 8.44 38.63 3.02
CA PRO A 183 9.61 38.55 3.88
C PRO A 183 9.39 39.50 5.05
N VAL A 184 9.23 38.93 6.24
CA VAL A 184 9.32 39.70 7.48
C VAL A 184 10.74 40.23 7.52
N LYS A 185 10.93 41.52 7.23
CA LYS A 185 12.20 42.22 7.43
C LYS A 185 12.53 42.15 8.92
N LEU A 186 13.27 41.13 9.34
CA LEU A 186 13.92 41.11 10.63
C LEU A 186 14.99 42.21 10.59
N LYS A 187 14.63 43.38 11.12
CA LYS A 187 15.56 44.47 11.39
C LYS A 187 16.42 44.01 12.56
N ILE A 188 17.55 43.38 12.26
CA ILE A 188 18.58 43.09 13.26
C ILE A 188 19.08 44.44 13.75
N ALA A 189 18.74 44.80 14.99
CA ALA A 189 19.27 45.97 15.64
C ALA A 189 20.76 45.74 15.91
N SER A 190 21.57 46.67 15.40
CA SER A 190 23.01 46.81 15.65
C SER A 190 23.29 47.20 17.09
#